data_AF-A0ABD7DUG0-F1
#
_entry.id   AF-A0ABD7DUG0-F1
#
_cell.length_a   1.000
_cell.length_b   1.000
_cell.length_c   1.000
_cell.angle_alpha   90.00
_cell.angle_beta   90.00
_cell.angle_gamma   90.00
#
_symmetry.space_group_name_H-M   'P 1'
#
loop_
_entity.id
_entity.type
_entity.pdbx_description
1 polymer ?
#
loop_
_entity_poly.entity_id
_entity_poly.type
_entity_poly.pdbx_seq_one_letter_code
_entity_poly.pdbx_strand_id
1 'polypeptide(L)'
;MVSRRDFFLGASAIGAAVATSAVSRVAMAALPEPVLQASADTQPPLQPGSGRPYNPVVTLNGWTLPWRMNNGVKEFHLVAEPVVRELAPGYKVHLWGYNGQSPGPTIEVVEGDRVRIFVTNKLPEHTSIHWHGQRLPNGMDGVAGLTQQAIPVGKTFVYEFVARRPGTFMYHPHADEMVQMAMGMMGFWVTHPREHHPLIAEVDRDYCFLLSAYDIEPGAYTPKIMQMLDFNLWTFNSRVFPGIDPLVARQGERVRLRVGNLTMTNHPIHLHGHEFEVTGTDGGPTPLGSRWPEVTTDVAVGQMRQLEFIADEEGDWALHCHKSHHTMNAMGHDVPTLVGVDHRDMTRKIAKLVPDYMVMGERGMADMAEMQMPLPDNTVPMMTGDGPFGSVEMGGMFTMLKVRKEQAAGDYRDPGWFKHPAGTVAYEWKGALANPSRSHDGGGQSMPLKQPLEAPVEVQVRKPGGHAGH
;
A
#
# COMPACT_ATOMS: atom_id res chain seq x y z
N MET A 1 56.54 1.60 -5.08
CA MET A 1 55.84 0.49 -4.38
C MET A 1 54.64 1.08 -3.68
N VAL A 2 53.46 1.01 -4.31
CA VAL A 2 52.19 1.40 -3.70
C VAL A 2 51.42 0.10 -3.50
N SER A 3 51.17 -0.23 -2.24
CA SER A 3 50.61 -1.49 -1.79
C SER A 3 49.11 -1.54 -2.06
N ARG A 4 48.59 -2.71 -2.45
CA ARG A 4 47.18 -3.00 -2.76
C ARG A 4 46.20 -2.92 -1.56
N ARG A 5 46.56 -2.22 -0.48
CA ARG A 5 45.80 -2.17 0.78
C ARG A 5 45.04 -0.86 1.04
N ASP A 6 45.23 0.16 0.21
CA ASP A 6 44.59 1.48 0.40
C ASP A 6 43.29 1.69 -0.40
N PHE A 7 42.76 0.64 -1.05
CA PHE A 7 41.58 0.76 -1.92
C PHE A 7 40.22 0.51 -1.21
N PHE A 8 40.20 0.07 0.06
CA PHE A 8 38.96 -0.35 0.74
C PHE A 8 38.54 0.48 1.97
N LEU A 9 39.07 1.69 2.16
CA LEU A 9 38.71 2.56 3.30
C LEU A 9 37.89 3.82 2.94
N GLY A 10 37.19 3.82 1.81
CA GLY A 10 36.45 4.99 1.32
C GLY A 10 34.97 4.78 0.99
N ALA A 11 34.29 3.78 1.58
CA ALA A 11 32.91 3.42 1.21
C ALA A 11 31.88 3.46 2.35
N SER A 12 32.16 4.15 3.45
CA SER A 12 31.25 4.21 4.61
C SER A 12 31.13 5.62 5.19
N ALA A 13 30.68 6.57 4.37
CA ALA A 13 30.02 7.80 4.80
C ALA A 13 29.50 8.59 3.58
N ILE A 14 28.32 8.24 3.06
CA ILE A 14 27.51 9.19 2.28
C ILE A 14 26.23 9.38 3.07
N GLY A 15 26.32 10.19 4.12
CA GLY A 15 25.16 10.87 4.68
C GLY A 15 24.70 11.91 3.66
N ALA A 16 23.39 11.99 3.44
CA ALA A 16 22.76 12.93 2.53
C ALA A 16 23.07 14.39 2.92
N ALA A 17 24.12 14.97 2.33
CA ALA A 17 24.32 16.40 2.29
C ALA A 17 23.69 16.92 1.00
N VAL A 18 22.52 17.57 1.10
CA VAL A 18 21.99 18.38 0.01
C VAL A 18 22.91 19.58 -0.14
N ALA A 19 23.90 19.47 -1.02
CA ALA A 19 24.80 20.56 -1.35
C ALA A 19 24.05 21.61 -2.17
N THR A 20 23.72 22.74 -1.55
CA THR A 20 23.36 23.99 -2.24
C THR A 20 24.61 24.55 -2.93
N SER A 21 25.03 23.92 -4.02
CA SER A 21 26.10 24.44 -4.88
C SER A 21 25.51 25.38 -5.93
N ALA A 22 26.13 26.54 -6.11
CA ALA A 22 25.76 27.52 -7.13
C ALA A 22 25.87 26.87 -8.52
N VAL A 23 24.73 26.64 -9.17
CA VAL A 23 24.63 25.95 -10.46
C VAL A 23 25.12 26.88 -11.58
N SER A 24 26.15 26.46 -12.33
CA SER A 24 26.64 27.15 -13.53
C SER A 24 25.53 27.34 -14.58
N ARG A 25 25.58 28.44 -15.35
CA ARG A 25 24.62 28.70 -16.46
C ARG A 25 24.55 27.57 -17.49
N VAL A 26 25.62 26.78 -17.65
CA VAL A 26 25.65 25.60 -18.53
C VAL A 26 24.86 24.44 -17.93
N ALA A 27 24.95 24.25 -16.61
CA ALA A 27 24.18 23.22 -15.89
C ALA A 27 22.68 23.53 -15.85
N MET A 28 22.27 24.81 -16.00
CA MET A 28 20.86 25.19 -16.16
C MET A 28 20.25 24.84 -17.53
N ALA A 29 21.06 24.59 -18.57
CA ALA A 29 20.57 24.17 -19.89
C ALA A 29 20.60 22.65 -20.08
N ALA A 30 21.28 21.92 -19.19
CA ALA A 30 21.42 20.47 -19.24
C ALA A 30 20.20 19.76 -18.63
N LEU A 31 19.95 18.52 -19.06
CA LEU A 31 19.06 17.59 -18.38
C LEU A 31 19.46 17.51 -16.89
N PRO A 32 18.54 17.65 -15.92
CA PRO A 32 18.86 17.44 -14.51
C PRO A 32 19.43 16.02 -14.33
N GLU A 33 20.36 15.80 -13.39
CA GLU A 33 20.82 14.44 -13.12
C GLU A 33 19.70 13.63 -12.44
N PRO A 34 19.46 12.37 -12.86
CA PRO A 34 18.45 11.55 -12.23
C PRO A 34 18.93 11.11 -10.85
N VAL A 35 18.12 11.38 -9.83
CA VAL A 35 18.32 10.79 -8.50
C VAL A 35 17.60 9.45 -8.48
N LEU A 36 18.29 8.41 -8.01
CA LEU A 36 17.75 7.06 -7.85
C LEU A 36 17.73 6.68 -6.37
N GLN A 37 16.70 5.98 -5.94
CA GLN A 37 16.61 5.42 -4.60
C GLN A 37 15.99 4.03 -4.71
N ALA A 38 16.70 3.01 -4.23
CA ALA A 38 16.27 1.61 -4.28
C ALA A 38 15.92 1.03 -2.90
N SER A 39 16.20 1.75 -1.81
CA SER A 39 15.83 1.29 -0.47
C SER A 39 14.31 1.15 -0.34
N ALA A 40 13.89 0.14 0.43
CA ALA A 40 12.51 -0.05 0.82
C ALA A 40 12.12 0.73 2.08
N ASP A 41 13.04 1.46 2.70
CA ASP A 41 12.78 2.22 3.93
C ASP A 41 12.02 3.52 3.63
N THR A 42 11.08 3.89 4.52
CA THR A 42 10.46 5.23 4.47
C THR A 42 11.53 6.31 4.53
N GLN A 43 11.59 7.16 3.51
CA GLN A 43 12.45 8.34 3.54
C GLN A 43 11.75 9.50 4.24
N PRO A 44 12.49 10.32 5.01
CA PRO A 44 11.92 11.51 5.61
C PRO A 44 11.43 12.48 4.52
N PRO A 45 10.42 13.31 4.82
CA PRO A 45 9.87 14.27 3.88
C PRO A 45 10.95 15.26 3.41
N LEU A 46 10.96 15.58 2.10
CA LEU A 46 11.90 16.57 1.55
C LEU A 46 11.41 17.99 1.85
N GLN A 47 11.98 18.60 2.88
CA GLN A 47 11.65 19.97 3.28
C GLN A 47 12.11 21.00 2.22
N PRO A 48 11.26 21.93 1.77
CA PRO A 48 11.64 22.95 0.80
C PRO A 48 12.69 23.92 1.37
N GLY A 49 13.89 23.95 0.78
CA GLY A 49 14.97 24.85 1.21
C GLY A 49 14.68 26.35 1.03
N SER A 50 13.56 26.71 0.37
CA SER A 50 13.16 28.10 0.11
C SER A 50 12.10 28.63 1.07
N GLY A 51 11.78 27.93 2.16
CA GLY A 51 10.78 28.37 3.16
C GLY A 51 9.34 28.41 2.64
N ARG A 52 8.99 27.58 1.65
CA ARG A 52 7.61 27.47 1.18
C ARG A 52 6.75 26.82 2.27
N PRO A 53 5.58 27.38 2.62
CA PRO A 53 4.81 27.01 3.80
C PRO A 53 3.89 25.81 3.53
N TYR A 54 4.41 24.72 2.97
CA TYR A 54 3.65 23.48 2.91
C TYR A 54 4.30 22.43 3.81
N ASN A 55 3.47 21.64 4.48
CA ASN A 55 3.94 20.48 5.23
C ASN A 55 4.14 19.33 4.24
N PRO A 56 5.37 18.85 3.99
CA PRO A 56 5.60 17.84 2.96
C PRO A 56 4.99 16.50 3.38
N VAL A 57 4.64 15.70 2.38
CA VAL A 57 4.01 14.40 2.62
C VAL A 57 5.05 13.31 2.86
N VAL A 58 4.64 12.27 3.56
CA VAL A 58 5.42 11.03 3.74
C VAL A 58 4.72 9.89 3.01
N THR A 59 5.40 9.34 2.01
CA THR A 59 5.00 8.07 1.41
C THR A 59 5.72 6.96 2.16
N LEU A 60 4.97 6.14 2.90
CA LEU A 60 5.55 5.00 3.61
C LEU A 60 6.29 4.08 2.65
N ASN A 61 7.49 3.68 3.03
CA ASN A 61 8.43 2.88 2.24
C ASN A 61 8.73 3.48 0.86
N GLY A 62 8.58 4.81 0.73
CA GLY A 62 8.83 5.58 -0.48
C GLY A 62 9.56 6.89 -0.18
N TRP A 63 9.57 7.81 -1.14
CA TRP A 63 10.33 9.06 -1.06
C TRP A 63 9.78 10.13 -2.01
N THR A 64 10.16 11.40 -1.79
CA THR A 64 9.79 12.53 -2.63
C THR A 64 10.81 12.74 -3.75
N LEU A 65 10.34 12.96 -4.99
CA LEU A 65 11.18 13.22 -6.15
C LEU A 65 11.91 14.57 -5.99
N PRO A 66 13.25 14.59 -5.99
CA PRO A 66 14.01 15.82 -5.92
C PRO A 66 13.80 16.68 -7.16
N TRP A 67 13.96 17.97 -6.98
CA TRP A 67 13.77 18.96 -8.02
C TRP A 67 14.78 20.08 -7.91
N ARG A 68 14.93 20.84 -8.99
CA ARG A 68 15.69 22.09 -9.01
C ARG A 68 14.86 23.23 -9.57
N MET A 69 15.14 24.47 -9.16
CA MET A 69 14.59 25.64 -9.86
C MET A 69 15.47 25.98 -11.07
N ASN A 70 14.84 26.25 -12.21
CA ASN A 70 15.49 26.77 -13.40
C ASN A 70 14.62 27.87 -14.03
N ASN A 71 15.06 29.14 -13.94
CA ASN A 71 14.34 30.30 -14.49
C ASN A 71 12.84 30.36 -14.11
N GLY A 72 12.53 30.09 -12.83
CA GLY A 72 11.15 30.10 -12.33
C GLY A 72 10.32 28.86 -12.69
N VAL A 73 10.94 27.84 -13.27
CA VAL A 73 10.33 26.53 -13.54
C VAL A 73 10.91 25.50 -12.57
N LYS A 74 10.03 24.71 -11.95
CA LYS A 74 10.38 23.58 -11.08
C LYS A 74 10.65 22.36 -11.94
N GLU A 75 11.92 21.97 -12.03
CA GLU A 75 12.38 20.88 -12.89
C GLU A 75 12.55 19.57 -12.12
N PHE A 76 12.01 18.50 -12.69
CA PHE A 76 12.11 17.13 -12.19
C PHE A 76 12.71 16.22 -13.26
N HIS A 77 13.37 15.14 -12.85
CA HIS A 77 13.82 14.08 -13.76
C HIS A 77 13.31 12.72 -13.28
N LEU A 78 12.37 12.18 -14.05
CA LEU A 78 11.79 10.87 -13.84
C LEU A 78 12.40 9.86 -14.82
N VAL A 79 12.73 8.67 -14.33
CA VAL A 79 13.36 7.60 -15.13
C VAL A 79 12.51 6.35 -15.03
N ALA A 80 11.84 5.97 -16.11
CA ALA A 80 11.11 4.71 -16.20
C ALA A 80 12.10 3.56 -16.44
N GLU A 81 12.17 2.57 -15.54
CA GLU A 81 13.14 1.48 -15.63
C GLU A 81 12.68 0.19 -14.92
N PRO A 82 13.25 -0.97 -15.26
CA PRO A 82 13.10 -2.17 -14.44
C PRO A 82 13.71 -1.98 -13.05
N VAL A 83 13.02 -2.44 -12.01
CA VAL A 83 13.41 -2.30 -10.60
C VAL A 83 13.22 -3.62 -9.85
N VAL A 84 13.96 -3.80 -8.76
CA VAL A 84 13.72 -4.89 -7.81
C VAL A 84 13.12 -4.28 -6.56
N ARG A 85 11.89 -4.65 -6.25
CA ARG A 85 11.17 -4.19 -5.06
C ARG A 85 11.06 -5.34 -4.08
N GLU A 86 11.56 -5.15 -2.86
CA GLU A 86 11.16 -6.03 -1.76
C GLU A 86 9.73 -5.67 -1.36
N LEU A 87 8.82 -6.63 -1.23
CA LEU A 87 7.43 -6.40 -0.80
C LEU A 87 7.26 -6.66 0.70
N ALA A 88 8.02 -7.62 1.23
CA ALA A 88 8.16 -7.95 2.65
C ALA A 88 9.57 -8.53 2.88
N PRO A 89 10.09 -8.57 4.12
CA PRO A 89 11.45 -9.04 4.38
C PRO A 89 11.76 -10.38 3.69
N GLY A 90 12.74 -10.38 2.78
CA GLY A 90 13.15 -11.58 2.03
C GLY A 90 12.29 -11.92 0.80
N TYR A 91 11.19 -11.21 0.55
CA TYR A 91 10.32 -11.39 -0.61
C TYR A 91 10.51 -10.26 -1.63
N LYS A 92 11.22 -10.56 -2.72
CA LYS A 92 11.64 -9.63 -3.78
C LYS A 92 10.90 -9.90 -5.08
N VAL A 93 10.52 -8.83 -5.75
CA VAL A 93 9.77 -8.88 -7.00
C VAL A 93 10.43 -7.94 -8.03
N HIS A 94 10.60 -8.46 -9.24
CA HIS A 94 11.02 -7.74 -10.41
C HIS A 94 9.81 -6.98 -10.97
N LEU A 95 9.83 -5.67 -10.76
CA LEU A 95 8.80 -4.73 -11.18
C LEU A 95 9.38 -3.77 -12.20
N TRP A 96 8.52 -2.94 -12.79
CA TRP A 96 8.93 -1.72 -13.47
C TRP A 96 8.48 -0.53 -12.63
N GLY A 97 9.28 0.52 -12.61
CA GLY A 97 9.04 1.64 -11.73
C GLY A 97 9.70 2.91 -12.23
N TYR A 98 9.81 3.87 -11.30
CA TYR A 98 10.45 5.14 -11.58
C TYR A 98 11.56 5.42 -10.58
N ASN A 99 12.73 5.83 -11.07
CA ASN A 99 13.87 6.27 -10.27
C ASN A 99 14.33 5.22 -9.23
N GLY A 100 14.34 3.95 -9.61
CA GLY A 100 14.78 2.84 -8.76
C GLY A 100 13.72 2.18 -7.87
N GLN A 101 12.45 2.62 -7.90
CA GLN A 101 11.38 2.07 -7.06
C GLN A 101 10.02 1.92 -7.75
N SER A 102 9.20 1.03 -7.19
CA SER A 102 7.76 0.90 -7.43
C SER A 102 7.05 0.92 -6.07
N PRO A 103 6.06 1.81 -5.83
CA PRO A 103 5.73 2.95 -6.68
C PRO A 103 6.94 3.88 -6.86
N GLY A 104 6.88 4.68 -7.92
CA GLY A 104 7.82 5.77 -8.12
C GLY A 104 7.72 6.85 -7.05
N PRO A 105 8.69 7.77 -7.02
CA PRO A 105 8.73 8.83 -6.01
C PRO A 105 7.55 9.79 -6.11
N THR A 106 7.11 10.30 -4.97
CA THR A 106 6.05 11.32 -4.91
C THR A 106 6.54 12.63 -5.51
N ILE A 107 5.79 13.17 -6.46
CA ILE A 107 6.03 14.52 -6.99
C ILE A 107 5.24 15.51 -6.15
N GLU A 108 5.95 16.40 -5.45
CA GLU A 108 5.34 17.47 -4.68
C GLU A 108 5.53 18.82 -5.35
N VAL A 109 4.45 19.58 -5.52
CA VAL A 109 4.44 20.92 -6.13
C VAL A 109 3.54 21.85 -5.34
N VAL A 110 3.66 23.15 -5.57
CA VAL A 110 2.75 24.15 -5.01
C VAL A 110 1.85 24.68 -6.11
N GLU A 111 0.60 24.99 -5.78
CA GLU A 111 -0.35 25.60 -6.70
C GLU A 111 0.25 26.80 -7.46
N GLY A 112 0.11 26.72 -8.78
CA GLY A 112 0.62 27.63 -9.79
C GLY A 112 2.13 27.55 -10.04
N ASP A 113 2.84 26.57 -9.50
CA ASP A 113 4.18 26.21 -9.98
C ASP A 113 4.13 25.89 -11.48
N ARG A 114 5.07 26.47 -12.24
CA ARG A 114 5.42 25.97 -13.57
C ARG A 114 6.31 24.76 -13.39
N VAL A 115 5.87 23.60 -13.86
CA VAL A 115 6.61 22.35 -13.75
C VAL A 115 7.17 21.97 -15.10
N ARG A 116 8.39 21.43 -15.10
CA ARG A 116 8.98 20.77 -16.27
C ARG A 116 9.55 19.43 -15.84
N ILE A 117 9.07 18.35 -16.46
CA ILE A 117 9.40 17.00 -16.06
C ILE A 117 10.04 16.32 -17.24
N PHE A 118 11.31 15.99 -17.08
CA PHE A 118 12.04 15.18 -18.04
C PHE A 118 11.76 13.71 -17.73
N VAL A 119 11.30 12.96 -18.71
CA VAL A 119 10.97 11.53 -18.56
C VAL A 119 11.88 10.74 -19.46
N THR A 120 12.86 10.04 -18.88
CA THR A 120 13.77 9.14 -19.61
C THR A 120 13.25 7.71 -19.56
N ASN A 121 13.09 7.10 -20.73
CA ASN A 121 12.66 5.72 -20.84
C ASN A 121 13.88 4.78 -20.91
N LYS A 122 14.05 3.92 -19.91
CA LYS A 122 15.00 2.80 -19.88
C LYS A 122 14.32 1.43 -19.82
N LEU A 123 13.01 1.37 -20.06
CA LEU A 123 12.28 0.11 -20.21
C LEU A 123 12.71 -0.60 -21.51
N PRO A 124 12.45 -1.92 -21.63
CA PRO A 124 12.67 -2.65 -22.87
C PRO A 124 11.68 -2.27 -23.99
N GLU A 125 10.69 -1.41 -23.70
CA GLU A 125 9.66 -0.99 -24.65
C GLU A 125 9.32 0.51 -24.53
N HIS A 126 8.43 0.98 -25.41
CA HIS A 126 7.95 2.36 -25.40
C HIS A 126 7.11 2.66 -24.15
N THR A 127 7.09 3.92 -23.71
CA THR A 127 6.26 4.33 -22.57
C THR A 127 5.67 5.71 -22.80
N SER A 128 4.86 6.18 -21.87
CA SER A 128 4.38 7.55 -21.73
C SER A 128 4.01 7.78 -20.27
N ILE A 129 3.69 9.01 -19.87
CA ILE A 129 3.19 9.27 -18.52
C ILE A 129 1.95 10.14 -18.58
N HIS A 130 0.83 9.61 -18.09
CA HIS A 130 -0.38 10.34 -17.81
C HIS A 130 -0.37 10.90 -16.38
N TRP A 131 -0.80 12.14 -16.24
CA TRP A 131 -0.82 12.88 -14.98
C TRP A 131 -2.24 12.88 -14.39
N HIS A 132 -2.64 11.74 -13.86
CA HIS A 132 -4.00 11.44 -13.42
C HIS A 132 -4.59 12.54 -12.51
N GLY A 133 -5.63 13.22 -13.01
CA GLY A 133 -6.34 14.29 -12.30
C GLY A 133 -5.75 15.70 -12.45
N GLN A 134 -4.61 15.86 -13.14
CA GLN A 134 -4.05 17.17 -13.48
C GLN A 134 -4.88 17.88 -14.56
N ARG A 135 -4.99 19.21 -14.44
CA ARG A 135 -5.58 20.07 -15.48
C ARG A 135 -4.45 20.71 -16.29
N LEU A 136 -4.17 20.15 -17.44
CA LEU A 136 -3.00 20.48 -18.27
C LEU A 136 -3.39 20.76 -19.74
N PRO A 137 -2.50 21.36 -20.55
CA PRO A 137 -2.70 21.44 -22.00
C PRO A 137 -2.80 20.04 -22.60
N ASN A 138 -3.72 19.81 -23.55
CA ASN A 138 -4.00 18.48 -24.09
C ASN A 138 -2.75 17.73 -24.58
N GLY A 139 -1.80 18.41 -25.23
CA GLY A 139 -0.56 17.78 -25.71
C GLY A 139 0.45 17.37 -24.61
N MET A 140 0.16 17.64 -23.34
CA MET A 140 0.97 17.24 -22.18
C MET A 140 0.33 16.11 -21.38
N ASP A 141 -0.75 15.52 -21.90
CA ASP A 141 -1.61 14.59 -21.16
C ASP A 141 -1.06 13.17 -21.05
N GLY A 142 -0.14 12.76 -21.92
CA GLY A 142 0.55 11.47 -21.75
C GLY A 142 -0.07 10.26 -22.45
N VAL A 143 -1.15 10.41 -23.20
CA VAL A 143 -1.81 9.29 -23.88
C VAL A 143 -1.11 9.02 -25.21
N ALA A 144 -0.33 7.94 -25.28
CA ALA A 144 0.42 7.59 -26.47
C ALA A 144 -0.52 7.29 -27.65
N GLY A 145 -0.26 7.92 -28.80
CA GLY A 145 -1.07 7.79 -30.01
C GLY A 145 -2.29 8.72 -30.07
N LEU A 146 -2.72 9.32 -28.95
CA LEU A 146 -3.83 10.28 -28.90
C LEU A 146 -3.34 11.72 -28.71
N THR A 147 -2.64 11.98 -27.61
CA THR A 147 -2.21 13.33 -27.22
C THR A 147 -0.74 13.58 -27.47
N GLN A 148 0.06 12.53 -27.61
CA GLN A 148 1.47 12.59 -27.99
C GLN A 148 1.95 11.30 -28.68
N GLN A 149 3.16 11.35 -29.25
CA GLN A 149 3.90 10.12 -29.58
C GLN A 149 4.37 9.42 -28.29
N ALA A 150 4.47 8.08 -28.35
CA ALA A 150 5.12 7.33 -27.29
C ALA A 150 6.59 7.74 -27.14
N ILE A 151 7.13 7.63 -25.92
CA ILE A 151 8.54 7.83 -25.60
C ILE A 151 9.30 6.56 -25.98
N PRO A 152 10.12 6.57 -27.05
CA PRO A 152 10.85 5.37 -27.45
C PRO A 152 11.92 4.98 -26.42
N VAL A 153 12.37 3.73 -26.47
CA VAL A 153 13.46 3.22 -25.63
C VAL A 153 14.70 4.11 -25.74
N GLY A 154 15.28 4.47 -24.60
CA GLY A 154 16.47 5.31 -24.48
C GLY A 154 16.24 6.79 -24.78
N LYS A 155 15.00 7.22 -25.04
CA LYS A 155 14.68 8.63 -25.31
C LYS A 155 14.14 9.33 -24.07
N THR A 156 14.25 10.65 -24.10
CA THR A 156 13.73 11.52 -23.05
C THR A 156 12.70 12.48 -23.65
N PHE A 157 11.52 12.53 -23.06
CA PHE A 157 10.47 13.50 -23.40
C PHE A 157 10.31 14.52 -22.27
N VAL A 158 9.72 15.67 -22.59
CA VAL A 158 9.54 16.77 -21.64
C VAL A 158 8.06 17.12 -21.53
N TYR A 159 7.55 17.10 -20.31
CA TYR A 159 6.22 17.58 -19.97
C TYR A 159 6.35 18.93 -19.28
N GLU A 160 5.69 19.97 -19.80
CA GLU A 160 5.69 21.30 -19.19
C GLU A 160 4.27 21.86 -19.06
N PHE A 161 3.85 22.14 -17.83
CA PHE A 161 2.54 22.71 -17.53
C PHE A 161 2.55 23.47 -16.21
N VAL A 162 1.40 24.02 -15.82
CA VAL A 162 1.20 24.70 -14.53
C VAL A 162 0.37 23.81 -13.62
N ALA A 163 0.78 23.63 -12.37
CA ALA A 163 -0.01 22.92 -11.36
C ALA A 163 -1.20 23.79 -10.94
N ARG A 164 -2.36 23.66 -11.59
CA ARG A 164 -3.44 24.68 -11.50
C ARG A 164 -4.29 24.65 -10.23
N ARG A 165 -4.25 23.56 -9.46
CA ARG A 165 -5.13 23.38 -8.29
C ARG A 165 -4.47 22.47 -7.24
N PRO A 166 -4.73 22.72 -5.94
CA PRO A 166 -4.30 21.81 -4.89
C PRO A 166 -5.09 20.50 -4.93
N GLY A 167 -4.49 19.44 -4.41
CA GLY A 167 -5.13 18.13 -4.29
C GLY A 167 -4.15 16.97 -4.30
N THR A 168 -4.71 15.78 -4.14
CA THR A 168 -4.01 14.49 -4.30
C THR A 168 -4.29 13.93 -5.67
N PHE A 169 -3.23 13.54 -6.37
CA PHE A 169 -3.24 13.05 -7.74
C PHE A 169 -2.27 11.88 -7.87
N MET A 170 -2.24 11.25 -9.04
CA MET A 170 -1.32 10.16 -9.35
C MET A 170 -0.66 10.43 -10.69
N TYR A 171 0.37 9.66 -11.01
CA TYR A 171 0.88 9.54 -12.36
C TYR A 171 1.14 8.07 -12.67
N HIS A 172 0.90 7.68 -13.92
CA HIS A 172 1.03 6.30 -14.37
C HIS A 172 1.19 6.27 -15.89
N PRO A 173 1.71 5.19 -16.48
CA PRO A 173 1.85 5.11 -17.91
C PRO A 173 0.49 5.01 -18.60
N HIS A 174 0.46 5.49 -19.83
CA HIS A 174 -0.67 5.35 -20.74
C HIS A 174 -0.18 4.88 -22.12
N ALA A 175 0.80 3.98 -22.07
CA ALA A 175 1.42 3.23 -23.15
C ALA A 175 1.64 1.80 -22.61
N ASP A 176 1.28 0.80 -23.40
CA ASP A 176 1.14 -0.61 -22.97
C ASP A 176 0.67 -0.74 -21.52
N GLU A 177 -0.49 -0.12 -21.24
CA GLU A 177 -0.99 0.03 -19.87
C GLU A 177 -1.15 -1.33 -19.18
N MET A 178 -1.57 -2.35 -19.93
CA MET A 178 -1.69 -3.72 -19.43
C MET A 178 -0.38 -4.21 -18.81
N VAL A 179 0.73 -4.14 -19.54
CA VAL A 179 2.02 -4.63 -19.05
C VAL A 179 2.58 -3.69 -17.99
N GLN A 180 2.62 -2.39 -18.26
CA GLN A 180 3.33 -1.44 -17.40
C GLN A 180 2.64 -1.26 -16.04
N MET A 181 1.30 -1.26 -16.00
CA MET A 181 0.56 -1.21 -14.74
C MET A 181 0.68 -2.52 -13.96
N ALA A 182 0.57 -3.68 -14.62
CA ALA A 182 0.74 -4.98 -13.97
C ALA A 182 2.15 -5.17 -13.40
N MET A 183 3.15 -4.54 -14.02
CA MET A 183 4.53 -4.49 -13.53
C MET A 183 4.74 -3.42 -12.44
N GLY A 184 3.72 -2.67 -12.02
CA GLY A 184 3.79 -1.76 -10.87
C GLY A 184 4.20 -0.32 -11.19
N MET A 185 4.13 0.13 -12.45
CA MET A 185 4.52 1.50 -12.80
C MET A 185 3.45 2.52 -12.42
N MET A 186 3.63 3.18 -11.29
CA MET A 186 2.75 4.24 -10.82
C MET A 186 3.45 5.09 -9.78
N GLY A 187 2.91 6.27 -9.46
CA GLY A 187 3.40 7.10 -8.35
C GLY A 187 2.42 8.21 -7.99
N PHE A 188 2.73 8.91 -6.89
CA PHE A 188 1.90 9.99 -6.38
C PHE A 188 2.27 11.35 -6.94
N TRP A 189 1.27 12.21 -7.04
CA TRP A 189 1.43 13.64 -7.24
C TRP A 189 0.64 14.40 -6.19
N VAL A 190 1.29 15.30 -5.45
CA VAL A 190 0.61 16.18 -4.49
C VAL A 190 0.83 17.63 -4.88
N THR A 191 -0.26 18.34 -5.12
CA THR A 191 -0.23 19.80 -5.25
C THR A 191 -0.68 20.43 -3.93
N HIS A 192 0.25 21.09 -3.25
CA HIS A 192 -0.02 21.84 -2.04
C HIS A 192 -0.67 23.19 -2.38
N PRO A 193 -1.61 23.70 -1.55
CA PRO A 193 -2.14 25.04 -1.75
C PRO A 193 -1.02 26.07 -1.57
N ARG A 194 -1.08 27.16 -2.33
CA ARG A 194 -0.06 28.23 -2.25
C ARG A 194 -0.15 29.02 -0.95
N GLU A 195 -1.37 29.25 -0.51
CA GLU A 195 -1.73 30.02 0.67
C GLU A 195 -2.71 29.21 1.51
N HIS A 196 -3.08 29.72 2.68
CA HIS A 196 -4.14 29.13 3.47
C HIS A 196 -5.41 28.95 2.64
N HIS A 197 -5.94 27.73 2.59
CA HIS A 197 -7.07 27.39 1.74
C HIS A 197 -8.29 27.04 2.62
N PRO A 198 -9.47 27.64 2.38
CA PRO A 198 -10.62 27.51 3.28
C PRO A 198 -11.19 26.09 3.40
N LEU A 199 -10.86 25.22 2.43
CA LEU A 199 -11.25 23.81 2.43
C LEU A 199 -10.09 22.84 2.71
N ILE A 200 -8.87 23.30 2.97
CA ILE A 200 -7.74 22.40 3.23
C ILE A 200 -7.15 22.81 4.57
N ALA A 201 -7.35 21.95 5.58
CA ALA A 201 -6.77 22.18 6.89
C ALA A 201 -5.24 22.06 6.84
N GLU A 202 -4.56 22.80 7.70
CA GLU A 202 -3.17 22.49 8.05
C GLU A 202 -3.16 21.23 8.92
N VAL A 203 -2.22 20.33 8.66
CA VAL A 203 -2.11 19.03 9.34
C VAL A 203 -0.69 18.86 9.84
N ASP A 204 -0.53 18.14 10.95
CA ASP A 204 0.78 17.87 11.54
C ASP A 204 1.49 16.72 10.82
N ARG A 205 0.73 15.73 10.34
CA ARG A 205 1.20 14.57 9.58
C ARG A 205 0.39 14.39 8.31
N ASP A 206 1.06 14.15 7.19
CA ASP A 206 0.41 13.92 5.88
C ASP A 206 1.04 12.68 5.23
N TYR A 207 0.26 11.64 5.00
CA TYR A 207 0.71 10.33 4.54
C TYR A 207 0.10 9.93 3.19
N CYS A 208 0.85 9.22 2.36
CA CYS A 208 0.42 8.73 1.05
C CYS A 208 0.39 7.19 0.97
N PHE A 209 -0.71 6.63 0.45
CA PHE A 209 -0.96 5.20 0.24
C PHE A 209 -1.47 4.92 -1.17
N LEU A 210 -0.64 4.32 -2.00
CA LEU A 210 -0.99 3.92 -3.36
C LEU A 210 -1.31 2.44 -3.34
N LEU A 211 -2.53 2.11 -3.74
CA LEU A 211 -3.03 0.75 -3.73
C LEU A 211 -2.65 0.07 -5.04
N SER A 212 -1.96 -1.07 -4.93
CA SER A 212 -1.57 -1.91 -6.07
C SER A 212 -1.93 -3.37 -5.80
N ALA A 213 -2.16 -4.15 -6.85
CA ALA A 213 -2.45 -5.57 -6.78
C ALA A 213 -1.57 -6.33 -7.79
N TYR A 214 -1.16 -7.53 -7.40
CA TYR A 214 -0.29 -8.38 -8.21
C TYR A 214 -0.77 -9.83 -8.16
N ASP A 215 -0.45 -10.60 -9.20
CA ASP A 215 -0.51 -12.04 -9.19
C ASP A 215 0.92 -12.56 -9.35
N ILE A 216 1.48 -13.07 -8.26
CA ILE A 216 2.85 -13.56 -8.21
C ILE A 216 2.80 -14.97 -7.66
N GLU A 217 3.21 -15.92 -8.49
CA GLU A 217 3.26 -17.32 -8.10
C GLU A 217 4.31 -17.53 -7.01
N PRO A 218 4.04 -18.33 -5.96
CA PRO A 218 5.06 -18.71 -4.97
C PRO A 218 6.35 -19.20 -5.63
N GLY A 219 7.50 -18.66 -5.24
CA GLY A 219 8.78 -18.96 -5.90
C GLY A 219 9.15 -18.05 -7.07
N ALA A 220 8.18 -17.33 -7.64
CA ALA A 220 8.42 -16.44 -8.76
C ALA A 220 8.89 -15.06 -8.29
N TYR A 221 9.58 -14.35 -9.19
CA TYR A 221 10.00 -12.97 -8.98
C TYR A 221 9.22 -11.99 -9.85
N THR A 222 8.49 -12.46 -10.86
CA THR A 222 7.83 -11.58 -11.84
C THR A 222 6.32 -11.79 -11.78
N PRO A 223 5.51 -10.72 -11.75
CA PRO A 223 4.05 -10.84 -11.81
C PRO A 223 3.55 -11.49 -13.11
N LYS A 224 2.41 -12.18 -13.03
CA LYS A 224 1.63 -12.63 -14.18
C LYS A 224 0.91 -11.45 -14.81
N ILE A 225 1.54 -10.81 -15.79
CA ILE A 225 1.05 -9.58 -16.43
C ILE A 225 -0.28 -9.71 -17.19
N MET A 226 -0.69 -10.95 -17.51
CA MET A 226 -1.97 -11.22 -18.17
C MET A 226 -3.14 -11.34 -17.18
N GLN A 227 -2.87 -11.23 -15.87
CA GLN A 227 -3.88 -11.38 -14.85
C GLN A 227 -4.74 -10.13 -14.70
N MET A 228 -6.05 -10.28 -14.89
CA MET A 228 -6.97 -9.12 -14.96
C MET A 228 -7.86 -8.96 -13.72
N LEU A 229 -8.26 -10.04 -13.07
CA LEU A 229 -9.29 -9.98 -12.00
C LEU A 229 -8.97 -10.85 -10.78
N ASP A 230 -8.30 -11.98 -10.98
CA ASP A 230 -7.97 -12.96 -9.92
C ASP A 230 -6.53 -12.72 -9.42
N PHE A 231 -6.29 -11.56 -8.81
CA PHE A 231 -4.99 -11.26 -8.19
C PHE A 231 -4.81 -12.08 -6.90
N ASN A 232 -3.57 -12.29 -6.46
CA ASN A 232 -3.30 -13.02 -5.22
C ASN A 232 -2.62 -12.18 -4.14
N LEU A 233 -2.25 -10.93 -4.45
CA LEU A 233 -1.52 -10.06 -3.55
C LEU A 233 -2.01 -8.61 -3.66
N TRP A 234 -2.27 -7.99 -2.50
CA TRP A 234 -2.70 -6.59 -2.39
C TRP A 234 -1.72 -5.83 -1.53
N THR A 235 -1.35 -4.63 -1.98
CA THR A 235 -0.23 -3.88 -1.39
C THR A 235 -0.59 -2.43 -1.09
N PHE A 236 -0.01 -1.91 -0.03
CA PHE A 236 0.16 -0.48 0.17
C PHE A 236 1.57 -0.10 -0.31
N ASN A 237 1.69 0.87 -1.21
CA ASN A 237 2.99 1.35 -1.72
C ASN A 237 3.92 0.21 -2.18
N SER A 238 3.36 -0.80 -2.87
CA SER A 238 4.03 -2.03 -3.30
C SER A 238 4.80 -2.72 -2.16
N ARG A 239 4.19 -2.73 -0.97
CA ARG A 239 4.59 -3.47 0.22
C ARG A 239 3.38 -4.21 0.78
N VAL A 240 3.65 -5.34 1.43
CA VAL A 240 2.65 -6.11 2.18
C VAL A 240 3.09 -6.23 3.63
N PHE A 241 2.14 -6.37 4.55
CA PHE A 241 2.46 -6.66 5.94
C PHE A 241 3.28 -7.97 6.07
N PRO A 242 4.41 -7.98 6.80
CA PRO A 242 4.87 -6.99 7.78
C PRO A 242 5.97 -6.06 7.24
N GLY A 243 6.13 -5.96 5.93
CA GLY A 243 7.14 -5.11 5.29
C GLY A 243 6.74 -3.66 5.09
N ILE A 244 5.46 -3.31 5.23
CA ILE A 244 5.03 -1.91 5.23
C ILE A 244 5.27 -1.30 6.62
N ASP A 245 5.82 -0.09 6.65
CA ASP A 245 6.05 0.66 7.89
C ASP A 245 4.72 1.07 8.53
N PRO A 246 4.68 1.28 9.86
CA PRO A 246 3.52 1.86 10.52
C PRO A 246 3.40 3.36 10.24
N LEU A 247 2.18 3.88 10.35
CA LEU A 247 1.97 5.31 10.55
C LEU A 247 2.32 5.66 11.98
N VAL A 248 2.91 6.84 12.18
CA VAL A 248 3.27 7.30 13.52
C VAL A 248 2.71 8.71 13.75
N ALA A 249 2.07 8.93 14.89
CA ALA A 249 1.53 10.23 15.26
C ALA A 249 1.76 10.51 16.74
N ARG A 250 1.91 11.78 17.08
CA ARG A 250 1.81 12.21 18.48
C ARG A 250 0.35 12.36 18.86
N GLN A 251 0.00 12.03 20.10
CA GLN A 251 -1.35 12.26 20.58
C GLN A 251 -1.78 13.73 20.40
N GLY A 252 -2.96 13.94 19.81
CA GLY A 252 -3.53 15.26 19.52
C GLY A 252 -3.11 15.85 18.17
N GLU A 253 -2.22 15.21 17.41
CA GLU A 253 -1.88 15.66 16.05
C GLU A 253 -3.04 15.45 15.08
N ARG A 254 -3.25 16.42 14.18
CA ARG A 254 -4.12 16.23 13.02
C ARG A 254 -3.36 15.47 11.96
N VAL A 255 -3.89 14.32 11.56
CA VAL A 255 -3.29 13.42 10.57
C VAL A 255 -4.13 13.41 9.32
N ARG A 256 -3.47 13.50 8.16
CA ARG A 256 -4.08 13.31 6.84
C ARG A 256 -3.56 12.04 6.19
N LEU A 257 -4.48 11.24 5.65
CA LEU A 257 -4.17 10.10 4.79
C LEU A 257 -4.65 10.40 3.37
N ARG A 258 -3.76 10.21 2.39
CA ARG A 258 -4.02 10.35 0.97
C ARG A 258 -3.97 8.97 0.34
N VAL A 259 -5.12 8.42 -0.01
CA VAL A 259 -5.21 7.08 -0.58
C VAL A 259 -5.58 7.17 -2.05
N GLY A 260 -4.82 6.51 -2.92
CA GLY A 260 -5.11 6.40 -4.35
C GLY A 260 -5.21 4.97 -4.80
N ASN A 261 -6.17 4.66 -5.67
CA ASN A 261 -6.41 3.30 -6.11
C ASN A 261 -6.23 3.14 -7.62
N LEU A 262 -5.20 2.39 -8.02
CA LEU A 262 -4.94 2.00 -9.42
C LEU A 262 -5.09 0.48 -9.64
N THR A 263 -5.71 -0.23 -8.70
CA THR A 263 -6.06 -1.64 -8.86
C THR A 263 -7.35 -1.81 -9.67
N MET A 264 -7.70 -3.04 -10.04
CA MET A 264 -8.94 -3.37 -10.74
C MET A 264 -10.14 -3.62 -9.83
N THR A 265 -10.05 -3.28 -8.55
CA THR A 265 -11.16 -3.43 -7.60
C THR A 265 -11.19 -2.27 -6.61
N ASN A 266 -12.34 -2.01 -6.01
CA ASN A 266 -12.47 -1.01 -4.96
C ASN A 266 -11.87 -1.50 -3.62
N HIS A 267 -11.44 -0.57 -2.76
CA HIS A 267 -10.86 -0.89 -1.46
C HIS A 267 -11.54 -0.08 -0.35
N PRO A 268 -12.32 -0.71 0.54
CA PRO A 268 -12.82 -0.06 1.74
C PRO A 268 -11.68 0.07 2.75
N ILE A 269 -11.10 1.26 2.91
CA ILE A 269 -10.01 1.49 3.85
C ILE A 269 -10.59 1.82 5.22
N HIS A 270 -10.26 1.01 6.22
CA HIS A 270 -10.76 1.10 7.60
C HIS A 270 -9.63 1.46 8.56
N LEU A 271 -9.89 2.44 9.43
CA LEU A 271 -9.02 2.85 10.53
C LEU A 271 -9.67 2.51 11.86
N HIS A 272 -8.94 1.80 12.72
CA HIS A 272 -9.39 1.48 14.07
C HIS A 272 -9.13 2.65 15.03
N GLY A 273 -9.91 2.71 16.11
CA GLY A 273 -9.71 3.64 17.23
C GLY A 273 -10.01 5.11 16.94
N HIS A 274 -10.27 5.49 15.69
CA HIS A 274 -10.49 6.87 15.28
C HIS A 274 -11.61 6.99 14.26
N GLU A 275 -12.38 8.07 14.37
CA GLU A 275 -13.26 8.54 13.31
C GLU A 275 -12.48 9.54 12.44
N PHE A 276 -12.77 9.57 11.13
CA PHE A 276 -12.16 10.51 10.19
C PHE A 276 -13.22 11.15 9.28
N GLU A 277 -12.89 12.30 8.71
CA GLU A 277 -13.69 12.92 7.66
C GLU A 277 -13.08 12.70 6.27
N VAL A 278 -13.92 12.47 5.26
CA VAL A 278 -13.51 12.51 3.85
C VAL A 278 -13.43 13.97 3.36
N THR A 279 -12.22 14.52 3.34
CA THR A 279 -11.95 15.95 3.08
C THR A 279 -11.55 16.28 1.64
N GLY A 280 -11.36 15.27 0.79
CA GLY A 280 -10.98 15.44 -0.61
C GLY A 280 -11.15 14.19 -1.46
N THR A 281 -11.30 14.39 -2.76
CA THR A 281 -11.35 13.32 -3.78
C THR A 281 -10.32 13.57 -4.90
N ASP A 282 -10.33 12.75 -5.95
CA ASP A 282 -9.69 12.99 -7.26
C ASP A 282 -10.09 14.34 -7.92
N GLY A 283 -11.21 14.91 -7.47
CA GLY A 283 -11.70 16.24 -7.80
C GLY A 283 -11.07 17.39 -6.99
N GLY A 284 -10.22 17.11 -6.00
CA GLY A 284 -9.68 18.10 -5.07
C GLY A 284 -10.44 18.15 -3.74
N PRO A 285 -10.31 19.24 -2.95
CA PRO A 285 -10.93 19.32 -1.62
C PRO A 285 -12.46 19.34 -1.69
N THR A 286 -13.12 18.62 -0.78
CA THR A 286 -14.58 18.62 -0.66
C THR A 286 -15.07 19.85 0.12
N PRO A 287 -16.22 20.44 -0.26
CA PRO A 287 -16.88 21.48 0.53
C PRO A 287 -17.13 21.03 1.98
N LEU A 288 -16.97 21.92 2.96
CA LEU A 288 -17.15 21.59 4.39
C LEU A 288 -18.52 20.97 4.69
N GLY A 289 -19.59 21.53 4.12
CA GLY A 289 -20.96 21.03 4.33
C GLY A 289 -21.28 19.69 3.66
N SER A 290 -20.37 19.15 2.84
CA SER A 290 -20.51 17.82 2.22
C SER A 290 -19.52 16.81 2.78
N ARG A 291 -18.82 17.11 3.88
CA ARG A 291 -17.99 16.14 4.60
C ARG A 291 -18.87 15.33 5.53
N TRP A 292 -18.47 14.09 5.76
CA TRP A 292 -19.15 13.20 6.68
C TRP A 292 -18.12 12.39 7.48
N PRO A 293 -18.42 12.09 8.75
CA PRO A 293 -17.59 11.21 9.56
C PRO A 293 -17.72 9.76 9.10
N GLU A 294 -16.61 9.03 9.14
CA GLU A 294 -16.49 7.62 8.79
C GLU A 294 -15.46 6.96 9.69
N VAL A 295 -15.52 5.63 9.75
CA VAL A 295 -14.38 4.79 10.16
C VAL A 295 -13.86 3.94 9.01
N THR A 296 -14.62 3.87 7.91
CA THR A 296 -14.28 3.13 6.69
C THR A 296 -14.73 3.92 5.48
N THR A 297 -13.89 4.07 4.45
CA THR A 297 -14.35 4.67 3.19
C THR A 297 -13.89 3.88 1.99
N ASP A 298 -14.75 3.77 0.98
CA ASP A 298 -14.43 3.09 -0.25
C ASP A 298 -13.60 3.97 -1.20
N VAL A 299 -12.48 3.42 -1.65
CA VAL A 299 -11.62 4.00 -2.68
C VAL A 299 -11.81 3.19 -3.96
N ALA A 300 -12.68 3.65 -4.86
CA ALA A 300 -12.94 2.96 -6.12
C ALA A 300 -11.76 3.09 -7.11
N VAL A 301 -11.81 2.29 -8.18
CA VAL A 301 -10.76 2.27 -9.22
C VAL A 301 -10.59 3.67 -9.84
N GLY A 302 -9.34 4.14 -9.94
CA GLY A 302 -8.98 5.46 -10.44
C GLY A 302 -9.26 6.61 -9.47
N GLN A 303 -9.87 6.34 -8.31
CA GLN A 303 -10.22 7.40 -7.38
C GLN A 303 -9.13 7.67 -6.35
N MET A 304 -9.16 8.89 -5.83
CA MET A 304 -8.44 9.32 -4.64
C MET A 304 -9.41 9.60 -3.50
N ARG A 305 -8.94 9.41 -2.27
CA ARG A 305 -9.57 9.93 -1.05
C ARG A 305 -8.54 10.61 -0.17
N GLN A 306 -8.93 11.73 0.42
CA GLN A 306 -8.21 12.39 1.49
C GLN A 306 -9.02 12.23 2.77
N LEU A 307 -8.42 11.60 3.78
CA LEU A 307 -9.01 11.33 5.08
C LEU A 307 -8.31 12.19 6.11
N GLU A 308 -9.03 12.84 7.01
CA GLU A 308 -8.44 13.61 8.11
C GLU A 308 -9.06 13.23 9.45
N PHE A 309 -8.21 13.05 10.46
CA PHE A 309 -8.61 12.75 11.83
C PHE A 309 -7.66 13.41 12.83
N ILE A 310 -8.08 13.46 14.08
CA ILE A 310 -7.21 13.82 15.21
C ILE A 310 -6.74 12.51 15.83
N ALA A 311 -5.44 12.33 16.01
CA ALA A 311 -4.87 11.16 16.68
C ALA A 311 -5.00 11.31 18.21
N ASP A 312 -6.21 11.32 18.74
CA ASP A 312 -6.49 11.58 20.16
C ASP A 312 -6.43 10.32 21.05
N GLU A 313 -6.45 9.13 20.47
CA GLU A 313 -6.40 7.86 21.21
C GLU A 313 -5.02 7.18 21.10
N GLU A 314 -4.31 7.07 22.23
CA GLU A 314 -3.03 6.35 22.30
C GLU A 314 -3.22 4.84 22.05
N GLY A 315 -2.33 4.25 21.27
CA GLY A 315 -2.43 2.82 20.98
C GLY A 315 -1.67 2.39 19.74
N ASP A 316 -1.78 1.10 19.45
CA ASP A 316 -1.45 0.52 18.15
C ASP A 316 -2.78 0.11 17.50
N TRP A 317 -3.19 0.87 16.49
CA TRP A 317 -4.49 0.76 15.84
C TRP A 317 -4.34 0.25 14.41
N ALA A 318 -5.10 -0.76 14.01
CA ALA A 318 -5.02 -1.27 12.66
C ALA A 318 -5.53 -0.24 11.61
N LEU A 319 -4.81 -0.15 10.49
CA LEU A 319 -5.26 0.48 9.26
C LEU A 319 -5.18 -0.57 8.14
N HIS A 320 -6.32 -0.90 7.54
CA HIS A 320 -6.35 -1.99 6.56
C HIS A 320 -7.46 -1.86 5.53
N CYS A 321 -7.34 -2.59 4.43
CA CYS A 321 -8.48 -2.83 3.53
C CYS A 321 -9.48 -3.76 4.21
N HIS A 322 -10.78 -3.47 4.16
CA HIS A 322 -11.80 -4.25 4.85
C HIS A 322 -12.39 -5.38 4.00
N LYS A 323 -11.73 -5.73 2.89
CA LYS A 323 -11.97 -7.01 2.20
C LYS A 323 -11.03 -8.05 2.80
N SER A 324 -11.57 -9.08 3.44
CA SER A 324 -10.79 -10.08 4.17
C SER A 324 -9.67 -10.71 3.33
N HIS A 325 -9.92 -10.89 2.03
CA HIS A 325 -8.91 -11.40 1.10
C HIS A 325 -7.71 -10.45 0.90
N HIS A 326 -7.94 -9.15 0.97
CA HIS A 326 -6.91 -8.14 0.73
C HIS A 326 -5.99 -7.92 1.94
N THR A 327 -6.40 -8.41 3.12
CA THR A 327 -5.57 -8.45 4.34
C THR A 327 -4.90 -9.81 4.54
N MET A 328 -4.75 -10.56 3.45
CA MET A 328 -3.97 -11.79 3.39
C MET A 328 -2.86 -11.61 2.36
N ASN A 329 -1.71 -12.24 2.61
CA ASN A 329 -0.67 -12.39 1.59
C ASN A 329 -1.08 -13.49 0.59
N ALA A 330 -0.19 -13.81 -0.36
CA ALA A 330 -0.41 -14.74 -1.47
C ALA A 330 -1.39 -15.90 -1.12
N MET A 331 -2.64 -15.75 -1.55
CA MET A 331 -3.70 -16.76 -1.39
C MET A 331 -3.80 -17.60 -2.67
N GLY A 332 -3.89 -18.92 -2.51
CA GLY A 332 -4.30 -19.81 -3.59
C GLY A 332 -5.82 -19.99 -3.58
N HIS A 333 -6.47 -19.91 -4.74
CA HIS A 333 -7.92 -20.11 -4.87
C HIS A 333 -8.34 -21.58 -5.03
N ASP A 334 -7.37 -22.48 -5.24
CA ASP A 334 -7.62 -23.90 -5.55
C ASP A 334 -7.59 -24.83 -4.32
N VAL A 335 -7.53 -24.28 -3.11
CA VAL A 335 -7.50 -25.08 -1.87
C VAL A 335 -8.93 -25.45 -1.44
N PRO A 336 -9.26 -26.74 -1.28
CA PRO A 336 -10.61 -27.14 -0.86
C PRO A 336 -10.92 -26.70 0.58
N THR A 337 -12.18 -26.37 0.86
CA THR A 337 -12.64 -26.08 2.23
C THR A 337 -12.61 -27.34 3.09
N LEU A 338 -11.79 -27.33 4.14
CA LEU A 338 -11.60 -28.45 5.07
C LEU A 338 -12.25 -28.23 6.45
N VAL A 339 -12.84 -27.06 6.69
CA VAL A 339 -13.48 -26.71 7.97
C VAL A 339 -14.60 -27.71 8.28
N GLY A 340 -14.51 -28.38 9.43
CA GLY A 340 -15.52 -29.32 9.92
C GLY A 340 -15.48 -30.72 9.28
N VAL A 341 -14.49 -31.02 8.44
CA VAL A 341 -14.30 -32.38 7.91
C VAL A 341 -13.51 -33.23 8.91
N ASP A 342 -14.08 -34.38 9.33
CA ASP A 342 -13.39 -35.30 10.25
C ASP A 342 -12.28 -36.08 9.52
N HIS A 343 -11.03 -35.68 9.75
CA HIS A 343 -9.87 -36.31 9.15
C HIS A 343 -9.20 -37.36 10.03
N ARG A 344 -9.66 -37.62 11.26
CA ARG A 344 -8.90 -38.41 12.26
C ARG A 344 -8.48 -39.79 11.77
N ASP A 345 -9.36 -40.47 11.02
CA ASP A 345 -9.06 -41.79 10.44
C ASP A 345 -8.12 -41.71 9.24
N MET A 346 -8.28 -40.67 8.43
CA MET A 346 -7.44 -40.43 7.25
C MET A 346 -6.04 -39.99 7.68
N THR A 347 -5.91 -39.02 8.58
CA THR A 347 -4.65 -38.55 9.16
C THR A 347 -3.89 -39.70 9.84
N ARG A 348 -4.57 -40.58 10.58
CA ARG A 348 -3.91 -41.78 11.16
C ARG A 348 -3.36 -42.74 10.11
N LYS A 349 -3.95 -42.81 8.93
CA LYS A 349 -3.46 -43.64 7.81
C LYS A 349 -2.33 -42.92 7.06
N ILE A 350 -2.45 -41.62 6.83
CA ILE A 350 -1.43 -40.82 6.13
C ILE A 350 -0.19 -40.68 7.01
N ALA A 351 -0.32 -40.42 8.31
CA ALA A 351 0.79 -40.32 9.26
C ALA A 351 1.63 -41.61 9.35
N LYS A 352 1.05 -42.78 9.04
CA LYS A 352 1.81 -44.04 8.93
C LYS A 352 2.71 -44.10 7.70
N LEU A 353 2.41 -43.33 6.67
CA LEU A 353 3.13 -43.27 5.40
C LEU A 353 4.05 -42.03 5.32
N VAL A 354 3.60 -40.92 5.89
CA VAL A 354 4.27 -39.62 5.93
C VAL A 354 4.14 -39.10 7.37
N PRO A 355 5.11 -39.42 8.25
CA PRO A 355 5.05 -39.08 9.68
C PRO A 355 4.85 -37.59 9.98
N ASP A 356 5.31 -36.72 9.07
CA ASP A 356 5.26 -35.27 9.20
C ASP A 356 4.00 -34.64 8.56
N TYR A 357 3.01 -35.44 8.15
CA TYR A 357 1.78 -34.92 7.55
C TYR A 357 0.91 -34.19 8.58
N MET A 358 0.60 -32.92 8.31
CA MET A 358 -0.28 -32.09 9.12
C MET A 358 -1.55 -31.71 8.35
N VAL A 359 -2.70 -31.83 9.04
CA VAL A 359 -3.99 -31.39 8.48
C VAL A 359 -4.12 -29.89 8.67
N MET A 360 -4.30 -29.17 7.57
CA MET A 360 -4.50 -27.72 7.58
C MET A 360 -5.99 -27.40 7.49
N GLY A 361 -6.46 -26.36 8.19
CA GLY A 361 -7.80 -25.80 7.94
C GLY A 361 -8.98 -26.51 8.59
N GLU A 362 -8.80 -27.59 9.37
CA GLU A 362 -9.91 -28.33 10.00
C GLU A 362 -10.67 -27.48 11.03
N ARG A 363 -9.93 -26.67 11.81
CA ARG A 363 -10.45 -25.79 12.89
C ARG A 363 -10.49 -24.31 12.51
N GLY A 364 -10.19 -23.99 11.25
CA GLY A 364 -9.90 -22.64 10.77
C GLY A 364 -8.46 -22.51 10.27
N MET A 365 -8.08 -21.31 9.81
CA MET A 365 -6.76 -21.06 9.23
C MET A 365 -5.75 -20.44 10.22
N ALA A 366 -6.17 -20.07 11.44
CA ALA A 366 -5.34 -19.45 12.48
C ALA A 366 -4.05 -20.24 12.76
N ASP A 367 -4.14 -21.58 12.84
CA ASP A 367 -2.99 -22.46 13.06
C ASP A 367 -1.86 -22.24 12.03
N MET A 368 -2.17 -21.76 10.81
CA MET A 368 -1.19 -21.47 9.77
C MET A 368 -0.32 -20.24 10.05
N ALA A 369 -0.76 -19.36 10.95
CA ALA A 369 0.01 -18.20 11.39
C ALA A 369 1.09 -18.58 12.42
N GLU A 370 0.89 -19.70 13.14
CA GLU A 370 1.84 -20.21 14.15
C GLU A 370 2.74 -21.34 13.61
N MET A 371 2.32 -22.01 12.53
CA MET A 371 3.06 -23.12 11.93
C MET A 371 4.00 -22.67 10.80
N GLN A 372 5.31 -22.77 11.03
CA GLN A 372 6.32 -22.54 10.00
C GLN A 372 6.54 -23.80 9.16
N MET A 373 5.84 -23.91 8.04
CA MET A 373 6.18 -24.87 7.00
C MET A 373 7.30 -24.30 6.12
N PRO A 374 8.20 -25.15 5.55
CA PRO A 374 9.12 -24.70 4.52
C PRO A 374 8.33 -24.14 3.32
N LEU A 375 8.50 -22.85 3.04
CA LEU A 375 7.94 -22.20 1.85
C LEU A 375 8.95 -22.26 0.71
N PRO A 376 8.51 -22.20 -0.56
CA PRO A 376 9.42 -21.93 -1.66
C PRO A 376 10.20 -20.65 -1.40
N ASP A 377 11.46 -20.61 -1.86
CA ASP A 377 12.28 -19.40 -1.83
C ASP A 377 11.48 -18.21 -2.41
N ASN A 378 11.67 -17.00 -1.89
CA ASN A 378 10.96 -15.81 -2.39
C ASN A 378 9.43 -15.91 -2.33
N THR A 379 8.88 -16.37 -1.20
CA THR A 379 7.44 -16.41 -0.92
C THR A 379 7.18 -15.81 0.45
N VAL A 380 6.07 -15.08 0.60
CA VAL A 380 5.61 -14.58 1.91
C VAL A 380 4.51 -15.51 2.46
N PRO A 381 4.51 -15.84 3.76
CA PRO A 381 3.44 -16.61 4.37
C PRO A 381 2.09 -15.89 4.23
N MET A 382 1.02 -16.66 4.04
CA MET A 382 -0.37 -16.19 3.89
C MET A 382 -0.79 -15.18 4.97
N MET A 383 -0.46 -15.48 6.22
CA MET A 383 -0.68 -14.62 7.38
C MET A 383 0.62 -14.57 8.16
N THR A 384 1.01 -13.38 8.60
CA THR A 384 2.33 -13.16 9.20
C THR A 384 2.31 -11.92 10.10
N GLY A 385 3.49 -11.55 10.58
CA GLY A 385 3.73 -10.42 11.46
C GLY A 385 3.41 -10.71 12.92
N ASP A 386 4.21 -10.10 13.77
CA ASP A 386 4.11 -10.24 15.21
C ASP A 386 3.44 -9.03 15.82
N GLY A 387 2.75 -9.24 16.94
CA GLY A 387 2.22 -8.23 17.83
C GLY A 387 2.57 -8.54 19.28
N PRO A 388 2.17 -7.67 20.24
CA PRO A 388 2.51 -7.85 21.65
C PRO A 388 1.88 -9.09 22.30
N PHE A 389 0.91 -9.72 21.63
CA PHE A 389 0.18 -10.90 22.12
C PHE A 389 0.40 -12.17 21.27
N GLY A 390 1.33 -12.15 20.30
CA GLY A 390 1.54 -13.24 19.35
C GLY A 390 1.35 -12.79 17.90
N SER A 391 1.05 -13.75 17.02
CA SER A 391 0.83 -13.47 15.59
C SER A 391 -0.39 -12.57 15.38
N VAL A 392 -0.31 -11.65 14.42
CA VAL A 392 -1.42 -10.75 14.07
C VAL A 392 -2.40 -11.42 13.10
N GLU A 393 -2.02 -12.56 12.52
CA GLU A 393 -2.85 -13.29 11.54
C GLU A 393 -3.30 -12.45 10.33
N MET A 394 -2.50 -11.44 9.94
CA MET A 394 -2.80 -10.53 8.82
C MET A 394 -1.66 -10.53 7.80
N GLY A 395 -1.94 -9.99 6.62
CA GLY A 395 -1.02 -9.83 5.50
C GLY A 395 -1.49 -8.70 4.58
N GLY A 396 -0.90 -8.61 3.39
CA GLY A 396 -1.39 -7.74 2.32
C GLY A 396 -1.51 -6.27 2.71
N MET A 397 -2.67 -5.67 2.44
CA MET A 397 -3.05 -4.28 2.78
C MET A 397 -3.42 -4.13 4.26
N PHE A 398 -2.43 -4.32 5.14
CA PHE A 398 -2.54 -4.10 6.57
C PHE A 398 -1.31 -3.32 7.05
N THR A 399 -1.53 -2.34 7.91
CA THR A 399 -0.48 -1.67 8.69
C THR A 399 -1.11 -1.14 9.99
N MET A 400 -0.34 -0.42 10.79
CA MET A 400 -0.80 0.14 12.05
C MET A 400 -0.57 1.65 12.10
N LEU A 401 -1.53 2.37 12.66
CA LEU A 401 -1.33 3.69 13.24
C LEU A 401 -0.85 3.53 14.69
N LYS A 402 0.36 4.01 14.96
CA LYS A 402 0.96 4.04 16.30
C LYS A 402 0.89 5.46 16.85
N VAL A 403 0.08 5.66 17.89
CA VAL A 403 -0.10 6.95 18.56
C VAL A 403 0.59 6.95 19.92
N ARG A 404 1.43 7.94 20.18
CA ARG A 404 2.15 8.10 21.46
C ARG A 404 2.15 9.55 21.94
N LYS A 405 2.00 9.80 23.24
CA LYS A 405 2.18 11.15 23.82
C LYS A 405 3.57 11.73 23.58
N GLU A 406 4.59 10.90 23.67
CA GLU A 406 6.00 11.27 23.63
C GLU A 406 6.61 11.32 22.22
N GLN A 407 5.83 11.00 21.17
CA GLN A 407 6.32 11.06 19.81
C GLN A 407 6.75 12.48 19.45
N ALA A 408 8.00 12.68 19.05
CA ALA A 408 8.49 14.01 18.70
C ALA A 408 7.87 14.51 17.39
N ALA A 409 7.67 15.84 17.30
CA ALA A 409 7.23 16.47 16.06
C ALA A 409 8.24 16.21 14.93
N GLY A 410 7.74 15.78 13.77
CA GLY A 410 8.58 15.41 12.62
C GLY A 410 9.36 14.11 12.75
N ASP A 411 9.22 13.37 13.87
CA ASP A 411 9.81 12.03 14.02
C ASP A 411 8.82 10.96 13.52
N TYR A 412 9.21 10.21 12.51
CA TYR A 412 8.41 9.16 11.85
C TYR A 412 8.89 7.74 12.18
N ARG A 413 9.85 7.58 13.10
CA ARG A 413 10.36 6.27 13.48
C ARG A 413 9.33 5.48 14.27
N ASP A 414 9.30 4.17 14.08
CA ASP A 414 8.45 3.26 14.86
C ASP A 414 8.80 3.34 16.37
N PRO A 415 7.86 3.74 17.24
CA PRO A 415 8.08 3.81 18.69
C PRO A 415 8.05 2.43 19.39
N GLY A 416 7.86 1.34 18.65
CA GLY A 416 7.69 -0.01 19.19
C GLY A 416 6.25 -0.29 19.63
N TRP A 417 6.05 -1.37 20.39
CA TRP A 417 4.72 -1.81 20.84
C TRP A 417 4.12 -0.92 21.92
N PHE A 418 2.82 -0.68 21.81
CA PHE A 418 2.08 0.08 22.83
C PHE A 418 2.04 -0.68 24.15
N LYS A 419 2.27 0.04 25.26
CA LYS A 419 2.18 -0.51 26.60
C LYS A 419 0.76 -0.30 27.14
N HIS A 420 -0.06 -1.32 27.05
CA HIS A 420 -1.45 -1.27 27.51
C HIS A 420 -1.52 -0.92 29.03
N PRO A 421 -2.34 0.07 29.42
CA PRO A 421 -2.60 0.34 30.83
C PRO A 421 -3.16 -0.87 31.59
N ALA A 422 -2.94 -0.91 32.90
CA ALA A 422 -3.47 -1.98 33.73
C ALA A 422 -5.00 -2.03 33.67
N GLY A 423 -5.56 -3.21 33.40
CA GLY A 423 -7.01 -3.42 33.33
C GLY A 423 -7.68 -3.07 31.99
N THR A 424 -6.91 -2.64 30.98
CA THR A 424 -7.47 -2.28 29.65
C THR A 424 -7.26 -3.37 28.59
N VAL A 425 -6.81 -4.56 28.99
CA VAL A 425 -6.63 -5.72 28.11
C VAL A 425 -7.75 -6.71 28.40
N ALA A 426 -8.35 -7.28 27.34
CA ALA A 426 -9.33 -8.34 27.48
C ALA A 426 -8.75 -9.53 28.26
N TYR A 427 -9.58 -10.19 29.06
CA TYR A 427 -9.16 -11.31 29.90
C TYR A 427 -10.11 -12.50 29.75
N GLU A 428 -9.58 -13.69 30.01
CA GLU A 428 -10.36 -14.92 30.00
C GLU A 428 -11.49 -14.87 31.04
N TRP A 429 -12.72 -15.12 30.61
CA TRP A 429 -13.83 -15.34 31.52
C TRP A 429 -13.72 -16.72 32.18
N LYS A 430 -13.48 -16.76 33.49
CA LYS A 430 -13.32 -18.01 34.27
C LYS A 430 -14.59 -18.49 34.98
N GLY A 431 -15.71 -17.80 34.79
CA GLY A 431 -16.99 -18.20 35.37
C GLY A 431 -17.66 -19.33 34.58
N ALA A 432 -18.70 -19.94 35.17
CA ALA A 432 -19.51 -20.91 34.44
C ALA A 432 -20.25 -20.23 33.27
N LEU A 433 -20.26 -20.88 32.11
CA LEU A 433 -21.10 -20.47 30.98
C LEU A 433 -22.55 -20.85 31.29
N ALA A 434 -23.47 -19.90 31.14
CA ALA A 434 -24.89 -20.21 31.20
C ALA A 434 -25.26 -21.11 30.01
N ASN A 435 -26.13 -22.10 30.24
CA ASN A 435 -26.69 -22.87 29.14
C ASN A 435 -27.50 -21.92 28.24
N PRO A 436 -27.17 -21.82 26.94
CA PRO A 436 -27.88 -20.90 26.05
C PRO A 436 -29.36 -21.30 25.99
N SER A 437 -30.24 -20.36 26.36
CA SER A 437 -31.68 -20.54 26.21
C SER A 437 -32.01 -20.58 24.72
N ARG A 438 -32.34 -21.75 24.18
CA ARG A 438 -32.97 -21.83 22.87
C ARG A 438 -34.37 -21.24 23.00
N SER A 439 -34.65 -20.13 22.31
CA SER A 439 -35.99 -19.58 22.26
C SER A 439 -36.92 -20.62 21.64
N HIS A 440 -37.88 -21.13 22.42
CA HIS A 440 -38.97 -21.97 21.91
C HIS A 440 -40.13 -21.14 21.33
N ASP A 441 -40.06 -19.80 21.40
CA ASP A 441 -41.17 -18.89 21.09
C ASP A 441 -41.32 -18.53 19.59
N GLY A 442 -40.67 -19.29 18.70
CA GLY A 442 -40.86 -19.20 17.25
C GLY A 442 -41.54 -20.44 16.68
N GLY A 443 -42.82 -20.68 16.97
CA GLY A 443 -43.53 -21.79 16.31
C GLY A 443 -44.80 -22.34 16.95
N GLY A 444 -45.61 -21.55 17.67
CA GLY A 444 -46.93 -22.00 18.16
C GLY A 444 -47.98 -22.29 17.07
N GLN A 445 -47.63 -22.19 15.78
CA GLN A 445 -48.51 -22.53 14.65
C GLN A 445 -47.89 -23.50 13.62
N SER A 446 -46.74 -24.11 13.92
CA SER A 446 -46.20 -25.16 13.04
C SER A 446 -46.68 -26.54 13.50
N MET A 447 -47.31 -27.28 12.58
CA MET A 447 -47.78 -28.65 12.78
C MET A 447 -46.69 -29.54 13.39
N PRO A 448 -46.99 -30.38 14.40
CA PRO A 448 -45.98 -31.25 15.00
C PRO A 448 -45.44 -32.23 13.95
N LEU A 449 -44.11 -32.34 13.89
CA LEU A 449 -43.43 -33.41 13.17
C LEU A 449 -43.94 -34.76 13.72
N LYS A 450 -44.48 -35.58 12.82
CA LYS A 450 -45.13 -36.86 13.19
C LYS A 450 -44.14 -37.94 13.64
N GLN A 451 -42.83 -37.66 13.65
CA GLN A 451 -41.76 -38.54 14.13
C GLN A 451 -40.57 -37.72 14.67
N PRO A 452 -39.86 -38.20 15.72
CA PRO A 452 -38.62 -37.59 16.18
C PRO A 452 -37.49 -37.77 15.15
N LEU A 453 -36.62 -36.77 15.02
CA LEU A 453 -35.37 -36.91 14.24
C LEU A 453 -34.43 -37.85 15.01
N GLU A 454 -34.33 -39.10 14.55
CA GLU A 454 -33.48 -40.15 15.14
C GLU A 454 -32.00 -40.14 14.65
N ALA A 455 -31.52 -39.08 14.00
CA ALA A 455 -30.11 -39.05 13.59
C ALA A 455 -29.49 -37.65 13.72
N PRO A 456 -28.19 -37.56 14.10
CA PRO A 456 -27.43 -36.33 13.97
C PRO A 456 -27.49 -35.88 12.51
N VAL A 457 -27.63 -34.57 12.30
CA VAL A 457 -27.62 -33.97 10.96
C VAL A 457 -26.23 -34.18 10.37
N GLU A 458 -26.08 -35.23 9.57
CA GLU A 458 -24.89 -35.46 8.77
C GLU A 458 -24.94 -34.50 7.57
N VAL A 459 -23.98 -33.57 7.51
CA VAL A 459 -23.85 -32.64 6.40
C VAL A 459 -23.34 -33.41 5.19
N GLN A 460 -24.24 -33.79 4.28
CA GLN A 460 -23.87 -34.45 3.03
C GLN A 460 -23.27 -33.42 2.07
N VAL A 461 -21.93 -33.32 2.06
CA VAL A 461 -21.19 -32.47 1.12
C VAL A 461 -21.22 -33.11 -0.26
N ARG A 462 -21.90 -32.47 -1.21
CA ARG A 462 -21.87 -32.86 -2.63
C ARG A 462 -20.75 -32.09 -3.32
N LYS A 463 -19.75 -32.79 -3.88
CA LYS A 463 -18.74 -32.16 -4.76
C LYS A 463 -19.46 -31.43 -5.92
N PRO A 464 -19.11 -30.17 -6.22
CA PRO A 464 -19.59 -29.53 -7.44
C PRO A 464 -19.11 -30.35 -8.65
N GLY A 465 -20.03 -30.72 -9.54
CA GLY A 465 -19.66 -31.20 -10.87
C GLY A 465 -19.07 -30.03 -11.66
N GLY A 466 -17.96 -30.26 -12.36
CA GLY A 466 -17.22 -29.22 -13.07
C GLY A 466 -18.11 -28.35 -13.95
N HIS A 467 -17.86 -27.04 -13.92
CA HIS A 467 -18.49 -26.08 -14.81
C HIS A 467 -17.97 -26.29 -16.24
N ALA A 468 -18.69 -27.08 -17.02
CA ALA A 468 -18.65 -26.98 -18.47
C ALA A 468 -19.65 -25.89 -18.88
N GLY A 469 -19.12 -24.73 -19.27
CA GLY A 469 -19.84 -23.68 -19.98
C GLY A 469 -20.24 -22.49 -19.13
N HIS A 470 -19.36 -21.48 -19.10
CA HIS A 470 -19.71 -20.07 -19.31
C HIS A 470 -18.56 -19.40 -20.05
#